data_AF-A0A177DFF5-F1
#
_entry.id   AF-A0A177DFF5-F1
#
_cell.length_a   1.000
_cell.length_b   1.000
_cell.length_c   1.000
_cell.angle_alpha   90.00
_cell.angle_beta   90.00
_cell.angle_gamma   90.00
#
_symmetry.space_group_name_H-M   'P 1'
#
loop_
_entity.id
_entity.type
_entity.pdbx_description
1 polymer ?
#
loop_
_entity_poly.entity_id
_entity_poly.type
_entity_poly.pdbx_seq_one_letter_code
_entity_poly.pdbx_strand_id
1 'polypeptide(L)'
;MDGQKKPTRQFGVTSAISEAAPTEHDIKLNDKLIETLKAENVFETPEGNRRREEVIEHIQKVVEEFVRRVGKQKGVQQSVLDAAGGKIFTFGSYALGVHGPTSDIDTLVVAPKFVTIDEFFKNFPPTFKEMSNTEDITEFVPVEDAFVPIIKMEYRGVSIDLLFTSLPKRSSIPRTMETIEKKDLEGLSESATRSVNGTRVTNELLDAVPQKVSFRHALRAIKLWSNRRGIYGAVFGYPGGVAWAIMVARICQLYPMANGATIVSKFFSLMYKWTWPRPVMLKHIEEGDLGLRVWNPQVYGGDRAHLMPIITPAFPSMCATHTVMPSTLRIMKEEFGRADKILQHIFSGAKDWDSLFERHSFFTKDHKYYLSVVAASRSKEANSTFSGLVQSKIRHIVKGIDDGQTGIDTARPYIKYFERYHRCKDDQFHEVTQGSLDYMIPASEVPAEGTEPANGDTHIIYTTTFYIGLTLPPDATKSLDISYPVSQFRSYITDSDLYDDKTMSVKVVHTRNTALPDDVFEKGETRPKKPSKDKKKKDAKSAKRHFADTGLDVRDSHLLKSSRRSPAPESNLTLPC
;
A
#
# COMPACT_ATOMS: atom_id res chain seq x y z
N MET A 1 -23.98 25.76 -11.51
CA MET A 1 -23.04 25.24 -12.53
C MET A 1 -23.56 25.69 -13.89
N ASP A 2 -23.13 26.85 -14.37
CA ASP A 2 -23.48 27.28 -15.74
C ASP A 2 -22.50 26.68 -16.74
N GLY A 3 -23.04 26.00 -17.77
CA GLY A 3 -22.36 25.78 -19.04
C GLY A 3 -21.28 24.70 -19.11
N GLN A 4 -21.51 23.48 -18.60
CA GLN A 4 -20.65 22.35 -18.99
C GLN A 4 -20.81 22.09 -20.50
N LYS A 5 -19.76 22.41 -21.28
CA LYS A 5 -19.72 22.11 -22.71
C LYS A 5 -19.47 20.62 -22.92
N LYS A 6 -20.22 20.02 -23.86
CA LYS A 6 -20.02 18.65 -24.32
C LYS A 6 -18.55 18.47 -24.78
N PRO A 7 -17.88 17.36 -24.42
CA PRO A 7 -16.52 17.13 -24.87
C PRO A 7 -16.45 17.03 -26.39
N THR A 8 -15.44 17.68 -26.98
CA THR A 8 -15.24 17.75 -28.45
C THR A 8 -14.42 16.59 -29.02
N ARG A 9 -13.82 15.76 -28.15
CA ARG A 9 -13.05 14.57 -28.51
C ARG A 9 -13.58 13.34 -27.79
N GLN A 10 -13.33 12.16 -28.36
CA GLN A 10 -13.55 10.89 -27.68
C GLN A 10 -12.55 10.73 -26.52
N PHE A 11 -13.05 10.27 -25.38
CA PHE A 11 -12.23 9.89 -24.22
C PHE A 11 -12.29 8.38 -24.02
N GLY A 12 -11.15 7.74 -23.83
CA GLY A 12 -11.06 6.30 -23.58
C GLY A 12 -11.06 5.42 -24.82
N VAL A 13 -10.91 4.12 -24.59
CA VAL A 13 -10.84 3.07 -25.61
C VAL A 13 -12.21 2.62 -26.15
N THR A 14 -13.30 3.22 -25.67
CA THR A 14 -14.68 2.94 -26.11
C THR A 14 -15.49 4.23 -26.11
N SER A 15 -16.62 4.25 -26.81
CA SER A 15 -17.63 5.31 -26.70
C SER A 15 -18.18 5.44 -25.27
N ALA A 16 -18.69 6.63 -24.95
CA ALA A 16 -19.41 6.89 -23.70
C ALA A 16 -20.68 6.02 -23.60
N ILE A 17 -21.05 5.61 -22.37
CA ILE A 17 -22.31 4.91 -22.11
C ILE A 17 -23.46 5.92 -22.07
N SER A 18 -23.23 7.10 -21.49
CA SER A 18 -24.22 8.17 -21.42
C SER A 18 -23.54 9.53 -21.38
N GLU A 19 -24.08 10.47 -22.15
CA GLU A 19 -23.65 11.87 -22.19
C GLU A 19 -24.69 12.79 -21.50
N ALA A 20 -25.60 12.22 -20.71
CA ALA A 20 -26.62 12.98 -20.00
C ALA A 20 -26.00 13.94 -18.98
N ALA A 21 -26.46 15.18 -18.98
CA ALA A 21 -26.13 16.14 -17.93
C ALA A 21 -26.82 15.76 -16.61
N PRO A 22 -26.26 16.18 -15.45
CA PRO A 22 -26.87 15.90 -14.16
C PRO A 22 -28.23 16.56 -14.03
N THR A 23 -29.21 15.85 -13.48
CA THR A 23 -30.51 16.42 -13.11
C THR A 23 -30.38 17.28 -11.84
N GLU A 24 -31.42 18.05 -11.50
CA GLU A 24 -31.45 18.79 -10.23
C GLU A 24 -31.32 17.87 -9.01
N HIS A 25 -31.88 16.65 -9.09
CA HIS A 25 -31.73 15.64 -8.05
C HIS A 25 -30.28 15.18 -7.91
N ASP A 26 -29.61 14.90 -9.04
CA ASP A 26 -28.19 14.53 -9.04
C ASP A 26 -27.33 15.64 -8.44
N ILE A 27 -27.64 16.91 -8.74
CA ILE A 27 -26.91 18.08 -8.19
C ILE A 27 -27.06 18.12 -6.67
N LYS A 28 -28.29 18.02 -6.14
CA LYS A 28 -28.55 18.00 -4.69
C LYS A 28 -27.83 16.84 -3.99
N LEU A 29 -27.81 15.65 -4.59
CA LEU A 29 -27.07 14.50 -4.06
C LEU A 29 -25.56 14.74 -4.05
N ASN A 30 -25.03 15.41 -5.07
CA ASN A 30 -23.63 15.77 -5.15
C ASN A 30 -23.24 16.83 -4.12
N ASP A 31 -24.11 17.81 -3.84
CA ASP A 31 -23.85 18.81 -2.81
C ASP A 31 -23.78 18.14 -1.42
N LYS A 32 -24.73 17.25 -1.10
CA LYS A 32 -24.68 16.42 0.11
C LYS A 32 -23.41 15.57 0.20
N LEU A 33 -22.96 14.97 -0.91
CA LEU A 33 -21.71 14.22 -0.94
C LEU A 33 -20.53 15.12 -0.55
N ILE A 34 -20.45 16.33 -1.13
CA ILE A 34 -19.38 17.27 -0.83
C ILE A 34 -19.42 17.71 0.64
N GLU A 35 -20.60 17.95 1.20
CA GLU A 35 -20.77 18.28 2.62
C GLU A 35 -20.26 17.14 3.53
N THR A 36 -20.63 15.89 3.27
CA THR A 36 -20.11 14.74 4.02
C THR A 36 -18.59 14.61 3.88
N LEU A 37 -18.03 14.80 2.67
CA LEU A 37 -16.58 14.77 2.46
C LEU A 37 -15.84 15.90 3.20
N LYS A 38 -16.45 17.10 3.30
CA LYS A 38 -15.89 18.19 4.12
C LYS A 38 -15.92 17.85 5.60
N ALA A 39 -17.02 17.29 6.11
CA ALA A 39 -17.14 16.86 7.50
C ALA A 39 -16.12 15.77 7.86
N GLU A 40 -15.78 14.90 6.90
CA GLU A 40 -14.75 13.86 7.04
C GLU A 40 -13.30 14.38 6.88
N ASN A 41 -13.12 15.70 6.80
CA ASN A 41 -11.82 16.39 6.71
C ASN A 41 -10.92 15.87 5.59
N VAL A 42 -11.52 15.47 4.45
CA VAL A 42 -10.75 14.97 3.30
C VAL A 42 -10.35 16.07 2.34
N PHE A 43 -10.72 17.34 2.57
CA PHE A 43 -10.26 18.50 1.80
C PHE A 43 -9.20 19.27 2.58
N GLU A 44 -8.12 19.64 1.91
CA GLU A 44 -7.13 20.56 2.48
C GLU A 44 -7.71 21.98 2.61
N THR A 45 -7.29 22.67 3.66
CA THR A 45 -7.64 24.08 3.91
C THR A 45 -6.97 25.02 2.90
N PRO A 46 -7.53 26.20 2.60
CA PRO A 46 -6.85 27.20 1.77
C PRO A 46 -5.43 27.54 2.28
N GLU A 47 -5.28 27.67 3.60
CA GLU A 47 -4.01 27.96 4.27
C GLU A 47 -3.02 26.80 4.11
N GLY A 48 -3.48 25.56 4.28
CA GLY A 48 -2.67 24.37 4.04
C GLY A 48 -2.20 24.27 2.59
N ASN A 49 -3.06 24.56 1.62
CA ASN A 49 -2.69 24.59 0.20
C ASN A 49 -1.63 25.67 -0.08
N ARG A 50 -1.80 26.89 0.45
CA ARG A 50 -0.80 27.97 0.30
C ARG A 50 0.55 27.54 0.87
N ARG A 51 0.57 26.91 2.05
CA ARG A 51 1.81 26.40 2.66
C ARG A 51 2.51 25.37 1.77
N ARG A 52 1.75 24.45 1.18
CA ARG A 52 2.28 23.44 0.25
C ARG A 52 2.85 24.09 -1.01
N GLU A 53 2.19 25.11 -1.57
CA GLU A 53 2.70 25.89 -2.70
C GLU A 53 4.02 26.59 -2.36
N GLU A 54 4.12 27.24 -1.19
CA GLU A 54 5.35 27.88 -0.71
C GLU A 54 6.50 26.89 -0.52
N VAL A 55 6.21 25.70 0.05
CA VAL A 55 7.18 24.62 0.23
C VAL A 55 7.70 24.10 -1.11
N ILE A 56 6.82 23.90 -2.09
CA ILE A 56 7.19 23.44 -3.44
C ILE A 56 8.04 24.50 -4.16
N GLU A 57 7.66 25.77 -4.09
CA GLU A 57 8.45 26.86 -4.66
C GLU A 57 9.84 26.96 -4.00
N HIS A 58 9.92 26.73 -2.68
CA HIS A 58 11.20 26.68 -1.96
C HIS A 58 12.08 25.53 -2.46
N ILE A 59 11.55 24.31 -2.54
CA ILE A 59 12.30 23.15 -3.03
C ILE A 59 12.77 23.37 -4.47
N GLN A 60 11.95 23.96 -5.34
CA GLN A 60 12.35 24.29 -6.71
C GLN A 60 13.61 25.17 -6.74
N LYS A 61 13.68 26.21 -5.89
CA LYS A 61 14.87 27.07 -5.77
C LYS A 61 16.08 26.31 -5.24
N VAL A 62 15.89 25.43 -4.26
CA VAL A 62 16.96 24.56 -3.74
C VAL A 62 17.49 23.65 -4.85
N VAL A 63 16.61 23.07 -5.67
CA VAL A 63 17.00 22.20 -6.80
C VAL A 63 17.85 22.97 -7.82
N GLU A 64 17.43 24.17 -8.22
CA GLU A 64 18.19 25.02 -9.14
C GLU A 64 19.60 25.33 -8.59
N GLU A 65 19.69 25.68 -7.31
CA GLU A 65 20.97 25.95 -6.64
C GLU A 65 21.84 24.69 -6.50
N PHE A 66 21.23 23.55 -6.15
CA PHE A 66 21.89 22.25 -6.08
C PHE A 66 22.52 21.87 -7.42
N VAL A 67 21.77 21.96 -8.53
CA VAL A 67 22.29 21.66 -9.88
C VAL A 67 23.44 22.60 -10.23
N ARG A 68 23.32 23.90 -9.90
CA ARG A 68 24.37 24.89 -10.12
C ARG A 68 25.65 24.56 -9.33
N ARG A 69 25.54 24.12 -8.07
CA ARG A 69 26.68 23.73 -7.22
C ARG A 69 27.41 22.51 -7.78
N VAL A 70 26.66 21.45 -8.12
CA VAL A 70 27.23 20.22 -8.71
C VAL A 70 27.93 20.53 -10.04
N GLY A 71 27.30 21.32 -10.90
CA GLY A 71 27.90 21.68 -12.18
C GLY A 71 29.21 22.48 -12.02
N LYS A 72 29.30 23.40 -11.04
CA LYS A 72 30.56 24.11 -10.73
C LYS A 72 31.65 23.17 -10.23
N GLN A 73 31.32 22.24 -9.33
CA GLN A 73 32.28 21.25 -8.82
C GLN A 73 32.84 20.37 -9.95
N LYS A 74 32.02 20.06 -10.96
CA LYS A 74 32.41 19.27 -12.13
C LYS A 74 33.06 20.08 -13.26
N GLY A 75 33.31 21.38 -13.07
CA GLY A 75 33.93 22.23 -14.09
C GLY A 75 33.10 22.41 -15.36
N VAL A 76 31.76 22.30 -15.26
CA VAL A 76 30.86 22.58 -16.39
C VAL A 76 30.99 24.05 -16.80
N GLN A 77 31.03 24.32 -18.10
CA GLN A 77 31.17 25.69 -18.62
C GLN A 77 30.06 26.62 -18.11
N GLN A 78 30.40 27.88 -17.81
CA GLN A 78 29.46 28.84 -17.22
C GLN A 78 28.19 29.03 -18.06
N SER A 79 28.31 29.09 -19.40
CA SER A 79 27.15 29.19 -20.30
C SER A 79 26.19 27.99 -20.20
N VAL A 80 26.73 26.79 -19.97
CA VAL A 80 25.93 25.58 -19.75
C VAL A 80 25.30 25.58 -18.37
N LEU A 81 26.01 26.08 -17.35
CA LEU A 81 25.47 26.24 -15.99
C LEU A 81 24.30 27.22 -15.94
N ASP A 82 24.42 28.35 -16.61
CA ASP A 82 23.38 29.38 -16.67
C ASP A 82 22.10 28.84 -17.33
N ALA A 83 22.24 27.90 -18.26
CA ALA A 83 21.14 27.23 -18.95
C ALA A 83 20.71 25.90 -18.31
N ALA A 84 21.46 25.36 -17.34
CA ALA A 84 21.28 23.98 -16.86
C ALA A 84 19.91 23.76 -16.20
N GLY A 85 19.45 24.75 -15.43
CA GLY A 85 18.17 24.69 -14.72
C GLY A 85 18.13 23.57 -13.67
N GLY A 86 17.11 22.71 -13.78
CA GLY A 86 16.69 21.77 -12.74
C GLY A 86 15.22 22.01 -12.41
N LYS A 87 14.42 20.94 -12.30
CA LYS A 87 12.99 21.09 -12.10
C LYS A 87 12.43 20.02 -11.18
N ILE A 88 11.47 20.40 -10.35
CA ILE A 88 10.62 19.45 -9.65
C ILE A 88 9.31 19.22 -10.39
N PHE A 89 8.83 17.98 -10.33
CA PHE A 89 7.52 17.58 -10.77
C PHE A 89 6.80 16.93 -9.60
N THR A 90 5.63 17.44 -9.25
CA THR A 90 4.75 16.76 -8.29
C THR A 90 3.94 15.69 -9.00
N PHE A 91 3.69 14.57 -8.32
CA PHE A 91 2.82 13.52 -8.82
C PHE A 91 1.88 13.03 -7.71
N GLY A 92 1.20 11.91 -7.94
CA GLY A 92 0.39 11.28 -6.91
C GLY A 92 -0.81 12.12 -6.49
N SER A 93 -1.18 12.03 -5.20
CA SER A 93 -2.47 12.57 -4.73
C SER A 93 -2.54 14.10 -4.79
N TYR A 94 -1.41 14.78 -4.54
CA TYR A 94 -1.29 16.22 -4.59
C TYR A 94 -1.48 16.75 -6.02
N ALA A 95 -0.74 16.21 -6.98
CA ALA A 95 -0.86 16.63 -8.38
C ALA A 95 -2.24 16.31 -9.00
N LEU A 96 -2.89 15.22 -8.54
CA LEU A 96 -4.27 14.92 -8.91
C LEU A 96 -5.30 15.91 -8.30
N GLY A 97 -4.92 16.67 -7.27
CA GLY A 97 -5.80 17.58 -6.53
C GLY A 97 -6.78 16.85 -5.61
N VAL A 98 -6.38 15.67 -5.11
CA VAL A 98 -7.18 14.81 -4.22
C VAL A 98 -6.49 14.54 -2.88
N HIS A 99 -5.44 15.30 -2.55
CA HIS A 99 -4.76 15.27 -1.26
C HIS A 99 -5.64 15.86 -0.14
N GLY A 100 -5.48 15.33 1.07
CA GLY A 100 -6.07 15.87 2.29
C GLY A 100 -5.00 16.50 3.21
N PRO A 101 -5.40 16.99 4.40
CA PRO A 101 -4.49 17.68 5.33
C PRO A 101 -3.25 16.89 5.72
N THR A 102 -3.38 15.57 5.87
CA THR A 102 -2.30 14.67 6.28
C THR A 102 -1.58 13.99 5.12
N SER A 103 -1.88 14.38 3.87
CA SER A 103 -1.22 13.79 2.70
C SER A 103 0.19 14.36 2.55
N ASP A 104 1.11 13.49 2.15
CA ASP A 104 2.43 13.83 1.65
C ASP A 104 2.36 14.49 0.26
N ILE A 105 3.49 15.07 -0.16
CA ILE A 105 3.71 15.51 -1.53
C ILE A 105 4.78 14.66 -2.19
N ASP A 106 4.32 13.73 -3.03
CA ASP A 106 5.15 12.99 -3.96
C ASP A 106 5.82 13.93 -4.96
N THR A 107 7.15 14.05 -4.90
CA THR A 107 7.93 15.02 -5.69
C THR A 107 9.11 14.34 -6.39
N LEU A 108 9.30 14.63 -7.67
CA LEU A 108 10.42 14.15 -8.48
C LEU A 108 11.34 15.31 -8.85
N VAL A 109 12.60 15.26 -8.40
CA VAL A 109 13.67 16.13 -8.88
C VAL A 109 14.21 15.59 -10.20
N VAL A 110 14.19 16.43 -11.24
CA VAL A 110 14.73 16.13 -12.56
C VAL A 110 15.94 17.03 -12.82
N ALA A 111 17.10 16.42 -13.02
CA ALA A 111 18.36 17.12 -13.26
C ALA A 111 18.96 16.81 -14.65
N PRO A 112 19.84 17.68 -15.17
CA PRO A 112 20.59 17.42 -16.39
C PRO A 112 21.57 16.26 -16.25
N LYS A 113 22.00 15.71 -17.40
CA LYS A 113 22.87 14.53 -17.53
C LYS A 113 24.17 14.53 -16.69
N PHE A 114 24.68 15.69 -16.30
CA PHE A 114 25.94 15.79 -15.53
C PHE A 114 25.74 15.60 -14.02
N VAL A 115 24.49 15.63 -13.53
CA VAL A 115 24.14 15.37 -12.13
C VAL A 115 23.79 13.89 -11.98
N THR A 116 24.43 13.20 -11.04
CA THR A 116 24.15 11.78 -10.74
C THR A 116 23.37 11.66 -9.45
N ILE A 117 22.86 10.46 -9.16
CA ILE A 117 22.12 10.19 -7.92
C ILE A 117 23.01 10.34 -6.67
N ASP A 118 24.27 9.93 -6.76
CA ASP A 118 25.25 10.13 -5.67
C ASP A 118 25.44 11.62 -5.37
N GLU A 119 25.46 12.46 -6.41
CA GLU A 119 25.55 13.92 -6.23
C GLU A 119 24.29 14.48 -5.58
N PHE A 120 23.11 13.91 -5.89
CA PHE A 120 21.87 14.28 -5.23
C PHE A 120 21.94 13.99 -3.73
N PHE A 121 22.27 12.76 -3.32
CA PHE A 121 22.36 12.43 -1.89
C PHE A 121 23.49 13.15 -1.17
N LYS A 122 24.60 13.44 -1.86
CA LYS A 122 25.73 14.17 -1.28
C LYS A 122 25.49 15.67 -1.15
N ASN A 123 24.89 16.31 -2.15
CA ASN A 123 24.85 17.79 -2.23
C ASN A 123 23.47 18.39 -2.02
N PHE A 124 22.38 17.68 -2.28
CA PHE A 124 21.03 18.23 -2.04
C PHE A 124 20.75 18.45 -0.55
N PRO A 125 21.01 17.48 0.36
CA PRO A 125 20.78 17.69 1.80
C PRO A 125 21.48 18.90 2.41
N PRO A 126 22.80 19.14 2.22
CA PRO A 126 23.45 20.33 2.76
C PRO A 126 22.91 21.61 2.11
N THR A 127 22.68 21.60 0.79
CA THR A 127 22.10 22.77 0.09
C THR A 127 20.72 23.12 0.63
N PHE A 128 19.86 22.13 0.87
CA PHE A 128 18.54 22.33 1.45
C PHE A 128 18.63 22.93 2.85
N LYS A 129 19.49 22.39 3.71
CA LYS A 129 19.68 22.88 5.08
C LYS A 129 20.20 24.32 5.12
N GLU A 130 21.17 24.66 4.28
CA GLU A 130 21.74 26.02 4.20
C GLU A 130 20.74 27.07 3.71
N MET A 131 19.83 26.68 2.80
CA MET A 131 18.83 27.59 2.23
C MET A 131 17.54 27.68 3.05
N SER A 132 17.40 26.86 4.09
CA SER A 132 16.17 26.74 4.89
C SER A 132 16.38 27.19 6.32
N ASN A 133 15.30 27.57 7.01
CA ASN A 133 15.36 27.68 8.46
C ASN A 133 15.44 26.26 9.05
N THR A 134 16.45 25.98 9.88
CA THR A 134 16.65 24.64 10.47
C THR A 134 15.50 24.26 11.41
N GLU A 135 14.87 25.23 12.07
CA GLU A 135 13.71 25.00 12.95
C GLU A 135 12.46 24.52 12.18
N ASP A 136 12.38 24.83 10.88
CA ASP A 136 11.27 24.40 10.02
C ASP A 136 11.45 22.95 9.53
N ILE A 137 12.61 22.32 9.75
CA ILE A 137 12.93 20.95 9.30
C ILE A 137 12.71 19.99 10.46
N THR A 138 11.54 19.37 10.52
CA THR A 138 11.16 18.43 11.60
C THR A 138 11.59 17.01 11.31
N GLU A 139 11.76 16.65 10.03
CA GLU A 139 12.27 15.35 9.60
C GLU A 139 13.11 15.49 8.32
N PHE A 140 14.23 14.75 8.23
CA PHE A 140 15.03 14.67 7.01
C PHE A 140 15.80 13.34 6.97
N VAL A 141 15.27 12.36 6.24
CA VAL A 141 15.74 10.97 6.20
C VAL A 141 16.07 10.57 4.76
N PRO A 142 17.35 10.59 4.36
CA PRO A 142 17.81 10.01 3.11
C PRO A 142 17.77 8.48 3.16
N VAL A 143 17.26 7.85 2.11
CA VAL A 143 17.19 6.39 1.96
C VAL A 143 17.74 6.01 0.59
N GLU A 144 19.03 5.68 0.55
CA GLU A 144 19.76 5.37 -0.69
C GLU A 144 19.52 3.93 -1.16
N ASP A 145 19.52 2.97 -0.24
CA ASP A 145 19.46 1.52 -0.54
C ASP A 145 18.03 0.97 -0.78
N ALA A 146 17.09 1.83 -1.18
CA ALA A 146 15.72 1.43 -1.48
C ALA A 146 15.53 1.02 -2.95
N PHE A 147 14.45 0.27 -3.23
CA PHE A 147 14.05 -0.12 -4.59
C PHE A 147 13.87 1.08 -5.54
N VAL A 148 13.46 2.21 -4.98
CA VAL A 148 13.54 3.55 -5.58
C VAL A 148 14.15 4.46 -4.52
N PRO A 149 15.39 4.95 -4.70
CA PRO A 149 16.02 5.82 -3.73
C PRO A 149 15.23 7.11 -3.51
N ILE A 150 15.16 7.57 -2.26
CA ILE A 150 14.25 8.64 -1.84
C ILE A 150 14.83 9.43 -0.67
N ILE A 151 14.52 10.72 -0.60
CA ILE A 151 14.64 11.51 0.63
C ILE A 151 13.23 11.75 1.16
N LYS A 152 12.96 11.28 2.38
CA LYS A 152 11.74 11.60 3.11
C LYS A 152 12.00 12.78 4.03
N MET A 153 11.13 13.77 4.03
CA MET A 153 11.32 14.95 4.86
C MET A 153 10.01 15.58 5.28
N GLU A 154 10.05 16.28 6.40
CA GLU A 154 8.98 17.17 6.84
C GLU A 154 9.55 18.58 6.97
N TYR A 155 8.97 19.50 6.19
CA TYR A 155 9.41 20.90 6.14
C TYR A 155 8.20 21.82 6.26
N ARG A 156 8.23 22.74 7.24
CA ARG A 156 7.10 23.62 7.57
C ARG A 156 5.81 22.83 7.82
N GLY A 157 5.90 21.67 8.46
CA GLY A 157 4.76 20.79 8.73
C GLY A 157 4.13 20.18 7.47
N VAL A 158 4.88 20.08 6.37
CA VAL A 158 4.49 19.40 5.13
C VAL A 158 5.42 18.21 4.92
N SER A 159 4.87 17.00 4.91
CA SER A 159 5.60 15.77 4.57
C SER A 159 5.81 15.65 3.06
N ILE A 160 7.02 15.28 2.65
CA ILE A 160 7.46 15.31 1.25
C ILE A 160 8.31 14.07 0.98
N ASP A 161 7.96 13.39 -0.10
CA ASP A 161 8.65 12.23 -0.61
C ASP A 161 9.41 12.65 -1.88
N LEU A 162 10.72 12.81 -1.77
CA LEU A 162 11.57 13.40 -2.81
C LEU A 162 12.38 12.34 -3.56
N LEU A 163 11.91 11.99 -4.75
CA LEU A 163 12.61 11.14 -5.71
C LEU A 163 13.57 11.96 -6.57
N PHE A 164 14.55 11.28 -7.16
CA PHE A 164 15.51 11.90 -8.08
C PHE A 164 15.63 11.12 -9.39
N THR A 165 15.85 11.86 -10.48
CA THR A 165 16.30 11.32 -11.75
C THR A 165 17.18 12.32 -12.50
N SER A 166 18.11 11.80 -13.28
CA SER A 166 18.90 12.57 -14.25
C SER A 166 18.52 12.11 -15.65
N LEU A 167 18.23 13.04 -16.55
CA LEU A 167 17.86 12.71 -17.94
C LEU A 167 19.13 12.63 -18.82
N PRO A 168 19.55 11.43 -19.28
CA PRO A 168 20.87 11.23 -19.89
C PRO A 168 21.08 12.02 -21.18
N LYS A 169 20.00 12.28 -21.92
CA LYS A 169 20.03 13.00 -23.18
C LYS A 169 19.85 14.52 -23.06
N ARG A 170 19.62 15.04 -21.85
CA ARG A 170 19.38 16.47 -21.63
C ARG A 170 20.55 17.15 -20.93
N SER A 171 21.12 18.14 -21.61
CA SER A 171 22.15 19.03 -21.03
C SER A 171 21.55 20.14 -20.16
N SER A 172 20.24 20.38 -20.28
CA SER A 172 19.50 21.36 -19.49
C SER A 172 18.07 20.88 -19.21
N ILE A 173 17.54 21.27 -18.05
CA ILE A 173 16.17 21.02 -17.60
C ILE A 173 15.52 22.39 -17.33
N PRO A 174 14.84 22.99 -18.32
CA PRO A 174 14.25 24.31 -18.13
C PRO A 174 13.04 24.25 -17.21
N ARG A 175 12.82 25.31 -16.43
CA ARG A 175 11.65 25.44 -15.54
C ARG A 175 10.31 25.35 -16.28
N THR A 176 10.29 25.73 -17.56
CA THR A 176 9.13 25.66 -18.46
C THR A 176 8.80 24.25 -18.95
N MET A 177 9.64 23.23 -18.68
CA MET A 177 9.39 21.86 -19.13
C MET A 177 8.11 21.28 -18.52
N GLU A 178 7.06 21.10 -19.30
CA GLU A 178 5.74 20.67 -18.78
C GLU A 178 5.67 19.19 -18.42
N THR A 179 6.38 18.33 -19.16
CA THR A 179 6.33 16.87 -18.97
C THR A 179 7.65 16.21 -19.36
N ILE A 180 7.83 14.95 -18.92
CA ILE A 180 8.93 14.07 -19.30
C ILE A 180 8.46 13.21 -20.47
N GLU A 181 9.01 13.44 -21.67
CA GLU A 181 8.52 12.81 -22.91
C GLU A 181 9.01 11.37 -23.07
N LYS A 182 8.37 10.57 -23.94
CA LYS A 182 8.79 9.18 -24.22
C LYS A 182 10.29 9.09 -24.59
N LYS A 183 10.80 10.03 -25.39
CA LYS A 183 12.22 10.09 -25.78
C LYS A 183 13.18 10.33 -24.61
N ASP A 184 12.70 10.94 -23.52
CA ASP A 184 13.51 11.21 -22.33
C ASP A 184 13.73 9.95 -21.48
N LEU A 185 13.04 8.85 -21.78
CA LEU A 185 13.25 7.56 -21.10
C LEU A 185 14.51 6.82 -21.59
N GLU A 186 15.03 7.20 -22.74
CA GLU A 186 16.15 6.48 -23.35
C GLU A 186 17.43 6.64 -22.52
N GLY A 187 18.02 5.50 -22.15
CA GLY A 187 19.21 5.44 -21.30
C GLY A 187 18.94 5.55 -19.80
N LEU A 188 17.68 5.63 -19.36
CA LEU A 188 17.35 5.56 -17.94
C LEU A 188 17.56 4.14 -17.39
N SER A 189 18.04 4.06 -16.16
CA SER A 189 17.99 2.82 -15.38
C SER A 189 16.54 2.42 -15.08
N GLU A 190 16.33 1.19 -14.63
CA GLU A 190 14.99 0.71 -14.24
C GLU A 190 14.42 1.53 -13.06
N SER A 191 15.25 1.87 -12.07
CA SER A 191 14.86 2.71 -10.93
C SER A 191 14.50 4.13 -11.37
N ALA A 192 15.30 4.76 -12.23
CA ALA A 192 15.02 6.08 -12.78
C ALA A 192 13.75 6.09 -13.65
N THR A 193 13.50 5.01 -14.41
CA THR A 193 12.26 4.81 -15.18
C THR A 193 11.04 4.73 -14.28
N ARG A 194 11.14 4.07 -13.11
CA ARG A 194 10.07 4.07 -12.10
C ARG A 194 9.81 5.47 -11.55
N SER A 195 10.85 6.22 -11.22
CA SER A 195 10.72 7.59 -10.69
C SER A 195 9.98 8.53 -11.65
N VAL A 196 10.32 8.50 -12.95
CA VAL A 196 9.66 9.36 -13.96
C VAL A 196 8.22 8.94 -14.26
N ASN A 197 7.90 7.64 -14.13
CA ASN A 197 6.58 7.12 -14.45
C ASN A 197 5.49 7.67 -13.52
N GLY A 198 5.79 7.98 -12.25
CA GLY A 198 4.81 8.58 -11.34
C GLY A 198 4.23 9.89 -11.91
N THR A 199 5.10 10.77 -12.40
CA THR A 199 4.73 12.06 -13.02
C THR A 199 3.99 11.84 -14.34
N ARG A 200 4.54 11.01 -15.23
CA ARG A 200 3.96 10.76 -16.56
C ARG A 200 2.55 10.16 -16.45
N VAL A 201 2.36 9.18 -15.58
CA VAL A 201 1.06 8.56 -15.33
C VAL A 201 0.05 9.57 -14.80
N THR A 202 0.46 10.45 -13.89
CA THR A 202 -0.43 11.47 -13.32
C THR A 202 -0.91 12.46 -14.40
N ASN A 203 0.00 12.96 -15.24
CA ASN A 203 -0.33 13.86 -16.34
C ASN A 203 -1.30 13.21 -17.33
N GLU A 204 -0.96 12.02 -17.82
CA GLU A 204 -1.80 11.32 -18.79
C GLU A 204 -3.17 10.91 -18.22
N LEU A 205 -3.24 10.58 -16.94
CA LEU A 205 -4.50 10.30 -16.26
C LEU A 205 -5.40 11.54 -16.27
N LEU A 206 -4.86 12.71 -15.89
CA LEU A 206 -5.62 13.96 -15.88
C LEU A 206 -6.06 14.39 -17.28
N ASP A 207 -5.25 14.13 -18.30
CA ASP A 207 -5.61 14.40 -19.70
C ASP A 207 -6.71 13.44 -20.20
N ALA A 208 -6.76 12.23 -19.65
CA ALA A 208 -7.76 11.22 -19.97
C ALA A 208 -9.12 11.44 -19.28
N VAL A 209 -9.25 12.47 -18.42
CA VAL A 209 -10.47 12.78 -17.66
C VAL A 209 -11.25 13.93 -18.32
N PRO A 210 -12.53 13.73 -18.70
CA PRO A 210 -13.35 14.78 -19.31
C PRO A 210 -13.65 15.96 -18.38
N GLN A 211 -13.97 15.68 -17.11
CA GLN A 211 -14.37 16.68 -16.11
C GLN A 211 -13.56 16.50 -14.81
N LYS A 212 -12.51 17.32 -14.65
CA LYS A 212 -11.54 17.20 -13.53
C LYS A 212 -12.21 17.40 -12.16
N VAL A 213 -13.21 18.27 -12.05
CA VAL A 213 -13.93 18.54 -10.79
C VAL A 213 -14.73 17.30 -10.35
N SER A 214 -15.57 16.74 -11.25
CA SER A 214 -16.33 15.52 -10.97
C SER A 214 -15.41 14.35 -10.60
N PHE A 215 -14.31 14.19 -11.34
CA PHE A 215 -13.28 13.19 -11.04
C PHE A 215 -12.69 13.35 -9.64
N ARG A 216 -12.31 14.57 -9.24
CA ARG A 216 -11.72 14.83 -7.91
C ARG A 216 -12.70 14.54 -6.78
N HIS A 217 -13.97 14.95 -6.90
CA HIS A 217 -15.00 14.63 -5.91
C HIS A 217 -15.21 13.11 -5.78
N ALA A 218 -15.34 12.42 -6.92
CA ALA A 218 -15.52 10.97 -6.91
C ALA A 218 -14.29 10.23 -6.35
N LEU A 219 -13.08 10.63 -6.75
CA LEU A 219 -11.86 10.00 -6.27
C LEU A 219 -11.63 10.23 -4.78
N ARG A 220 -11.97 11.41 -4.23
CA ARG A 220 -11.98 11.66 -2.78
C ARG A 220 -12.94 10.71 -2.05
N ALA A 221 -14.15 10.54 -2.57
CA ALA A 221 -15.13 9.60 -2.02
C ALA A 221 -14.63 8.14 -2.07
N ILE A 222 -14.08 7.69 -3.20
CA ILE A 222 -13.55 6.32 -3.34
C ILE A 222 -12.33 6.10 -2.45
N LYS A 223 -11.44 7.09 -2.29
CA LYS A 223 -10.32 7.01 -1.34
C LYS A 223 -10.81 6.90 0.10
N LEU A 224 -11.75 7.74 0.53
CA LEU A 224 -12.33 7.67 1.88
C LEU A 224 -12.99 6.30 2.12
N TRP A 225 -13.85 5.89 1.18
CA TRP A 225 -14.54 4.59 1.24
C TRP A 225 -13.56 3.43 1.33
N SER A 226 -12.60 3.32 0.41
CA SER A 226 -11.66 2.18 0.39
C SER A 226 -10.79 2.10 1.64
N ASN A 227 -10.41 3.25 2.23
CA ASN A 227 -9.73 3.30 3.53
C ASN A 227 -10.65 2.83 4.66
N ARG A 228 -11.88 3.35 4.76
CA ARG A 228 -12.88 2.93 5.77
C ARG A 228 -13.23 1.45 5.68
N ARG A 229 -13.22 0.90 4.46
CA ARG A 229 -13.48 -0.53 4.17
C ARG A 229 -12.23 -1.41 4.26
N GLY A 230 -11.05 -0.84 4.50
CA GLY A 230 -9.84 -1.61 4.78
C GLY A 230 -9.32 -2.35 3.55
N ILE A 231 -9.44 -1.72 2.37
CA ILE A 231 -9.09 -2.30 1.07
C ILE A 231 -8.27 -1.32 0.23
N TYR A 232 -7.43 -0.51 0.88
CA TYR A 232 -6.51 0.42 0.23
C TYR A 232 -5.07 0.04 0.60
N GLY A 233 -4.29 -0.44 -0.37
CA GLY A 233 -2.88 -0.80 -0.13
C GLY A 233 -2.32 -1.92 -1.01
N ALA A 234 -1.46 -1.56 -1.96
CA ALA A 234 -0.81 -2.49 -2.92
C ALA A 234 -0.01 -3.60 -2.24
N VAL A 235 0.68 -3.28 -1.14
CA VAL A 235 1.48 -4.23 -0.34
C VAL A 235 0.64 -5.39 0.21
N PHE A 236 -0.64 -5.14 0.52
CA PHE A 236 -1.57 -6.14 1.06
C PHE A 236 -2.42 -6.82 -0.02
N GLY A 237 -2.14 -6.56 -1.31
CA GLY A 237 -2.91 -7.11 -2.43
C GLY A 237 -4.21 -6.36 -2.76
N TYR A 238 -4.34 -5.12 -2.28
CA TYR A 238 -5.43 -4.23 -2.66
C TYR A 238 -4.95 -3.13 -3.61
N PRO A 239 -5.83 -2.41 -4.32
CA PRO A 239 -5.40 -1.30 -5.18
C PRO A 239 -4.76 -0.18 -4.36
N GLY A 240 -3.64 0.36 -4.87
CA GLY A 240 -3.05 1.61 -4.40
C GLY A 240 -3.74 2.84 -4.99
N GLY A 241 -3.28 4.03 -4.61
CA GLY A 241 -3.91 5.30 -5.00
C GLY A 241 -4.07 5.49 -6.51
N VAL A 242 -3.03 5.18 -7.29
CA VAL A 242 -3.06 5.30 -8.76
C VAL A 242 -4.06 4.34 -9.41
N ALA A 243 -4.20 3.11 -8.90
CA ALA A 243 -5.15 2.15 -9.43
C ALA A 243 -6.60 2.59 -9.18
N TRP A 244 -6.90 3.10 -7.98
CA TRP A 244 -8.20 3.73 -7.70
C TRP A 244 -8.48 4.92 -8.63
N ALA A 245 -7.48 5.79 -8.84
CA ALA A 245 -7.60 6.93 -9.73
C ALA A 245 -7.87 6.51 -11.18
N ILE A 246 -7.18 5.49 -11.70
CA ILE A 246 -7.41 4.96 -13.04
C ILE A 246 -8.83 4.40 -13.18
N MET A 247 -9.30 3.62 -12.21
CA MET A 247 -10.67 3.10 -12.24
C MET A 247 -11.71 4.24 -12.24
N VAL A 248 -11.55 5.25 -11.39
CA VAL A 248 -12.47 6.41 -11.36
C VAL A 248 -12.39 7.21 -12.66
N ALA A 249 -11.20 7.45 -13.19
CA ALA A 249 -11.00 8.12 -14.47
C ALA A 249 -11.70 7.36 -15.60
N ARG A 250 -11.64 6.02 -15.61
CA ARG A 250 -12.35 5.20 -16.60
C ARG A 250 -13.87 5.43 -16.54
N ILE A 251 -14.45 5.53 -15.36
CA ILE A 251 -15.89 5.84 -15.21
C ILE A 251 -16.20 7.24 -15.72
N CYS A 252 -15.32 8.22 -15.48
CA CYS A 252 -15.48 9.57 -16.03
C CYS A 252 -15.48 9.57 -17.55
N GLN A 253 -14.68 8.72 -18.21
CA GLN A 253 -14.71 8.56 -19.68
C GLN A 253 -16.04 8.00 -20.19
N LEU A 254 -16.66 7.08 -19.43
CA LEU A 254 -17.93 6.45 -19.79
C LEU A 254 -19.14 7.36 -19.52
N TYR A 255 -19.01 8.34 -18.62
CA TYR A 255 -20.04 9.31 -18.25
C TYR A 255 -19.47 10.73 -18.23
N PRO A 256 -19.09 11.30 -19.39
CA PRO A 256 -18.28 12.52 -19.48
C PRO A 256 -18.97 13.79 -18.95
N MET A 257 -20.30 13.78 -18.79
CA MET A 257 -21.10 14.90 -18.29
C MET A 257 -21.59 14.71 -16.85
N ALA A 258 -21.30 13.57 -16.22
CA ALA A 258 -21.79 13.28 -14.87
C ALA A 258 -21.07 14.09 -13.78
N ASN A 259 -21.78 14.38 -12.68
CA ASN A 259 -21.20 14.98 -11.48
C ASN A 259 -20.54 13.90 -10.59
N GLY A 260 -19.90 14.33 -9.49
CA GLY A 260 -19.18 13.43 -8.59
C GLY A 260 -20.06 12.31 -8.02
N ALA A 261 -21.25 12.63 -7.53
CA ALA A 261 -22.19 11.64 -6.98
C ALA A 261 -22.59 10.58 -8.00
N THR A 262 -22.96 10.99 -9.22
CA THR A 262 -23.31 10.06 -10.29
C THR A 262 -22.10 9.18 -10.67
N ILE A 263 -20.88 9.75 -10.76
CA ILE A 263 -19.66 8.97 -11.02
C ILE A 263 -19.44 7.92 -9.92
N VAL A 264 -19.62 8.26 -8.64
CA VAL A 264 -19.50 7.31 -7.52
C VAL A 264 -20.52 6.17 -7.67
N SER A 265 -21.79 6.48 -7.96
CA SER A 265 -22.81 5.46 -8.23
C SER A 265 -22.44 4.53 -9.38
N LYS A 266 -22.04 5.10 -10.52
CA LYS A 266 -21.65 4.32 -11.70
C LYS A 266 -20.37 3.52 -11.48
N PHE A 267 -19.46 4.02 -10.65
CA PHE A 267 -18.24 3.31 -10.27
C PHE A 267 -18.58 1.96 -9.64
N PHE A 268 -19.39 1.94 -8.59
CA PHE A 268 -19.72 0.69 -7.89
C PHE A 268 -20.53 -0.26 -8.77
N SER A 269 -21.55 0.23 -9.48
CA SER A 269 -22.33 -0.62 -10.38
C SER A 269 -21.46 -1.25 -11.47
N LEU A 270 -20.50 -0.51 -12.05
CA LEU A 270 -19.67 -1.02 -13.15
C LEU A 270 -18.54 -1.90 -12.64
N MET A 271 -17.84 -1.53 -11.57
CA MET A 271 -16.75 -2.33 -11.00
C MET A 271 -17.26 -3.65 -10.42
N TYR A 272 -18.49 -3.69 -9.88
CA TYR A 272 -19.14 -4.91 -9.44
C TYR A 272 -19.47 -5.86 -10.60
N LYS A 273 -19.99 -5.32 -11.71
CA LYS A 273 -20.38 -6.08 -12.91
C LYS A 273 -19.24 -6.31 -13.91
N TRP A 274 -18.05 -5.77 -13.63
CA TRP A 274 -16.92 -5.84 -14.54
C TRP A 274 -16.47 -7.30 -14.74
N THR A 275 -16.24 -7.69 -15.99
CA THR A 275 -15.87 -9.05 -16.37
C THR A 275 -14.36 -9.26 -16.19
N TRP A 276 -13.89 -9.30 -14.94
CA TRP A 276 -12.50 -9.64 -14.61
C TRP A 276 -12.10 -11.01 -15.19
N PRO A 277 -10.89 -11.16 -15.77
CA PRO A 277 -9.73 -10.25 -15.73
C PRO A 277 -9.63 -9.28 -16.93
N ARG A 278 -10.74 -8.87 -17.57
CA ARG A 278 -10.67 -7.86 -18.65
C ARG A 278 -10.02 -6.57 -18.11
N PRO A 279 -9.00 -6.00 -18.79
CA PRO A 279 -8.25 -4.87 -18.24
C PRO A 279 -9.04 -3.56 -18.28
N VAL A 280 -8.83 -2.75 -17.25
CA VAL A 280 -9.24 -1.33 -17.23
C VAL A 280 -8.12 -0.50 -17.84
N MET A 281 -8.44 0.21 -18.92
CA MET A 281 -7.49 1.04 -19.68
C MET A 281 -8.09 2.41 -19.96
N LEU A 282 -7.28 3.47 -19.81
CA LEU A 282 -7.69 4.86 -20.12
C LEU A 282 -7.42 5.25 -21.58
N LYS A 283 -6.50 4.56 -22.25
CA LYS A 283 -6.13 4.74 -23.65
C LYS A 283 -5.59 3.42 -24.20
N HIS A 284 -5.42 3.33 -25.51
CA HIS A 284 -4.76 2.17 -26.12
C HIS A 284 -3.31 2.11 -25.65
N ILE A 285 -2.83 0.90 -25.37
CA ILE A 285 -1.43 0.66 -24.97
C ILE A 285 -0.54 1.02 -26.16
N GLU A 286 0.42 1.90 -25.91
CA GLU A 286 1.42 2.28 -26.91
C GLU A 286 2.46 1.18 -27.07
N GLU A 287 2.79 0.86 -28.32
CA GLU A 287 3.93 0.00 -28.63
C GLU A 287 5.26 0.73 -28.41
N GLY A 288 6.27 -0.03 -28.00
CA GLY A 288 7.58 0.46 -27.61
C GLY A 288 8.68 0.06 -28.58
N ASP A 289 9.51 1.04 -28.92
CA ASP A 289 10.76 0.93 -29.68
C ASP A 289 12.00 0.97 -28.76
N LEU A 290 11.81 1.28 -27.47
CA LEU A 290 12.88 1.43 -26.48
C LEU A 290 13.28 0.12 -25.77
N GLY A 291 12.80 -1.04 -26.22
CA GLY A 291 13.07 -2.34 -25.58
C GLY A 291 12.50 -2.49 -24.15
N LEU A 292 11.71 -1.53 -23.68
CA LEU A 292 11.07 -1.57 -22.37
C LEU A 292 9.88 -2.53 -22.36
N ARG A 293 9.77 -3.36 -21.32
CA ARG A 293 8.65 -4.28 -21.16
C ARG A 293 7.34 -3.51 -20.97
N VAL A 294 6.39 -3.75 -21.86
CA VAL A 294 5.00 -3.26 -21.77
C VAL A 294 4.09 -4.41 -21.35
N TRP A 295 3.09 -4.13 -20.51
CA TRP A 295 2.10 -5.12 -20.08
C TRP A 295 1.43 -5.79 -21.29
N ASN A 296 1.61 -7.11 -21.41
CA ASN A 296 1.05 -7.87 -22.52
C ASN A 296 0.73 -9.31 -22.09
N PRO A 297 -0.54 -9.64 -21.82
CA PRO A 297 -0.93 -10.98 -21.36
C PRO A 297 -0.86 -12.06 -22.45
N GLN A 298 -0.70 -11.70 -23.72
CA GLN A 298 -0.49 -12.66 -24.81
C GLN A 298 0.96 -13.14 -24.88
N VAL A 299 1.91 -12.30 -24.44
CA VAL A 299 3.34 -12.59 -24.49
C VAL A 299 3.86 -13.07 -23.14
N TYR A 300 3.47 -12.43 -22.04
CA TYR A 300 4.03 -12.70 -20.72
C TYR A 300 3.05 -13.49 -19.83
N GLY A 301 3.47 -14.69 -19.42
CA GLY A 301 2.67 -15.56 -18.54
C GLY A 301 2.31 -14.91 -17.20
N GLY A 302 3.19 -14.06 -16.65
CA GLY A 302 2.91 -13.29 -15.43
C GLY A 302 1.79 -12.26 -15.62
N ASP A 303 1.75 -11.57 -16.76
CA ASP A 303 0.71 -10.60 -17.06
C ASP A 303 -0.65 -11.26 -17.28
N ARG A 304 -0.65 -12.46 -17.86
CA ARG A 304 -1.84 -13.31 -18.02
C ARG A 304 -2.43 -13.76 -16.69
N ALA A 305 -1.61 -13.86 -15.63
CA ALA A 305 -2.04 -14.27 -14.30
C ALA A 305 -2.68 -13.12 -13.48
N HIS A 306 -2.65 -11.87 -13.97
CA HIS A 306 -3.27 -10.75 -13.26
C HIS A 306 -4.80 -10.89 -13.18
N LEU A 307 -5.33 -10.87 -11.96
CA LEU A 307 -6.75 -11.14 -11.71
C LEU A 307 -7.66 -9.91 -11.91
N MET A 308 -7.14 -8.72 -11.66
CA MET A 308 -7.87 -7.45 -11.77
C MET A 308 -7.00 -6.39 -12.44
N PRO A 309 -6.63 -6.53 -13.73
CA PRO A 309 -5.61 -5.69 -14.34
C PRO A 309 -6.09 -4.24 -14.53
N ILE A 310 -5.42 -3.31 -13.84
CA ILE A 310 -5.61 -1.86 -13.98
C ILE A 310 -4.34 -1.30 -14.60
N ILE A 311 -4.44 -0.81 -15.85
CA ILE A 311 -3.26 -0.52 -16.67
C ILE A 311 -2.93 0.98 -16.62
N THR A 312 -1.67 1.29 -16.33
CA THR A 312 -1.17 2.67 -16.33
C THR A 312 -1.15 3.23 -17.76
N PRO A 313 -1.63 4.47 -17.98
CA PRO A 313 -1.76 5.04 -19.32
C PRO A 313 -0.41 5.33 -19.97
N ALA A 314 0.57 5.78 -19.18
CA ALA A 314 1.87 6.20 -19.72
C ALA A 314 2.74 5.02 -20.13
N PHE A 315 3.43 5.18 -21.26
CA PHE A 315 4.45 4.24 -21.72
C PHE A 315 5.68 4.24 -20.78
N PRO A 316 6.26 3.06 -20.46
CA PRO A 316 5.73 1.73 -20.75
C PRO A 316 4.56 1.37 -19.82
N SER A 317 3.42 0.96 -20.40
CA SER A 317 2.23 0.62 -19.61
C SER A 317 2.48 -0.61 -18.74
N MET A 318 2.05 -0.55 -17.47
CA MET A 318 2.21 -1.60 -16.48
C MET A 318 0.88 -1.88 -15.75
N CYS A 319 0.77 -3.03 -15.10
CA CYS A 319 -0.37 -3.34 -14.25
C CYS A 319 -0.14 -2.80 -12.82
N ALA A 320 -0.96 -1.81 -12.42
CA ALA A 320 -0.93 -1.19 -11.09
C ALA A 320 -1.49 -2.08 -9.97
N THR A 321 -2.05 -3.23 -10.32
CA THR A 321 -2.76 -4.17 -9.42
C THR A 321 -2.22 -5.60 -9.56
N HIS A 322 -0.96 -5.75 -9.95
CA HIS A 322 -0.29 -7.05 -10.09
C HIS A 322 -0.21 -7.84 -8.77
N THR A 323 -0.43 -7.19 -7.62
CA THR A 323 -0.44 -7.83 -6.29
C THR A 323 -1.80 -8.39 -5.88
N VAL A 324 -2.88 -8.18 -6.67
CA VAL A 324 -4.22 -8.67 -6.33
C VAL A 324 -4.26 -10.20 -6.36
N MET A 325 -4.77 -10.78 -5.29
CA MET A 325 -4.92 -12.23 -5.04
C MET A 325 -6.39 -12.66 -5.07
N PRO A 326 -6.69 -13.96 -5.22
CA PRO A 326 -8.07 -14.47 -5.22
C PRO A 326 -8.93 -13.98 -4.05
N SER A 327 -8.43 -14.06 -2.82
CA SER A 327 -9.16 -13.58 -1.64
C SER A 327 -9.43 -12.08 -1.70
N THR A 328 -8.41 -11.26 -2.01
CA THR A 328 -8.57 -9.80 -2.11
C THR A 328 -9.51 -9.38 -3.23
N LEU A 329 -9.52 -10.08 -4.37
CA LEU A 329 -10.47 -9.84 -5.45
C LEU A 329 -11.91 -10.14 -5.01
N ARG A 330 -12.16 -11.27 -4.35
CA ARG A 330 -13.49 -11.60 -3.82
C ARG A 330 -13.97 -10.52 -2.84
N ILE A 331 -13.13 -10.14 -1.88
CA ILE A 331 -13.45 -9.10 -0.88
C ILE A 331 -13.80 -7.77 -1.56
N MET A 332 -13.02 -7.36 -2.58
CA MET A 332 -13.34 -6.15 -3.35
C MET A 332 -14.68 -6.26 -4.08
N LYS A 333 -14.98 -7.39 -4.71
CA LYS A 333 -16.27 -7.61 -5.39
C LYS A 333 -17.45 -7.56 -4.41
N GLU A 334 -17.30 -8.13 -3.23
CA GLU A 334 -18.32 -8.07 -2.16
C GLU A 334 -18.53 -6.63 -1.69
N GLU A 335 -17.46 -5.88 -1.45
CA GLU A 335 -17.54 -4.47 -1.05
C GLU A 335 -18.10 -3.56 -2.16
N PHE A 336 -17.80 -3.84 -3.44
CA PHE A 336 -18.45 -3.15 -4.56
C PHE A 336 -19.96 -3.42 -4.59
N GLY A 337 -20.38 -4.67 -4.42
CA GLY A 337 -21.80 -5.04 -4.34
C GLY A 337 -22.51 -4.45 -3.12
N ARG A 338 -21.83 -4.37 -1.97
CA ARG A 338 -22.34 -3.71 -0.76
C ARG A 338 -22.58 -2.23 -1.01
N ALA A 339 -21.60 -1.55 -1.59
CA ALA A 339 -21.67 -0.13 -1.90
C ALA A 339 -22.75 0.18 -2.95
N ASP A 340 -22.87 -0.63 -4.00
CA ASP A 340 -23.92 -0.48 -5.03
C ASP A 340 -25.33 -0.50 -4.41
N LYS A 341 -25.60 -1.46 -3.50
CA LYS A 341 -26.87 -1.53 -2.77
C LYS A 341 -27.12 -0.30 -1.89
N ILE A 342 -26.10 0.17 -1.17
CA ILE A 342 -26.22 1.37 -0.33
C ILE A 342 -26.52 2.60 -1.18
N LEU A 343 -25.87 2.72 -2.34
CA LEU A 343 -26.09 3.84 -3.24
C LEU A 343 -27.47 3.83 -3.88
N GLN A 344 -28.05 2.67 -4.15
CA GLN A 344 -29.47 2.60 -4.55
C GLN A 344 -30.38 3.24 -3.49
N HIS A 345 -30.12 2.98 -2.20
CA HIS A 345 -30.87 3.59 -1.09
C HIS A 345 -30.57 5.09 -0.92
N ILE A 346 -29.33 5.54 -1.13
CA ILE A 346 -28.98 6.96 -1.08
C ILE A 346 -29.70 7.72 -2.20
N PHE A 347 -29.67 7.19 -3.43
CA PHE A 347 -30.29 7.84 -4.58
C PHE A 347 -31.82 7.85 -4.53
N SER A 348 -32.43 6.89 -3.82
CA SER A 348 -33.88 6.90 -3.53
C SER A 348 -34.26 7.74 -2.30
N GLY A 349 -33.30 8.34 -1.60
CA GLY A 349 -33.53 9.14 -0.39
C GLY A 349 -33.79 8.35 0.89
N ALA A 350 -33.53 7.04 0.91
CA ALA A 350 -33.73 6.17 2.06
C ALA A 350 -32.51 6.11 3.02
N LYS A 351 -31.33 6.56 2.56
CA LYS A 351 -30.09 6.63 3.35
C LYS A 351 -29.29 7.89 2.99
N ASP A 352 -28.36 8.25 3.86
CA ASP A 352 -27.39 9.33 3.64
C ASP A 352 -26.00 8.80 3.30
N TRP A 353 -25.11 9.70 2.85
CA TRP A 353 -23.76 9.37 2.41
C TRP A 353 -22.88 8.73 3.50
N ASP A 354 -23.12 9.03 4.78
CA ASP A 354 -22.42 8.42 5.91
C ASP A 354 -22.52 6.89 5.89
N SER A 355 -23.65 6.34 5.43
CA SER A 355 -23.84 4.89 5.28
C SER A 355 -22.83 4.25 4.33
N LEU A 356 -22.36 4.98 3.31
CA LEU A 356 -21.34 4.49 2.39
C LEU A 356 -19.97 4.41 3.08
N PHE A 357 -19.65 5.41 3.92
CA PHE A 357 -18.36 5.58 4.58
C PHE A 357 -18.26 4.91 5.95
N GLU A 358 -19.29 4.14 6.33
CA GLU A 358 -19.26 3.26 7.50
C GLU A 358 -18.00 2.39 7.49
N ARG A 359 -17.34 2.37 8.65
CA ARG A 359 -16.13 1.60 8.88
C ARG A 359 -16.40 0.09 8.77
N HIS A 360 -15.42 -0.67 8.28
CA HIS A 360 -15.47 -2.13 8.30
C HIS A 360 -15.56 -2.70 9.73
N SER A 361 -15.94 -3.96 9.85
CA SER A 361 -16.03 -4.69 11.12
C SER A 361 -14.98 -5.81 11.25
N PHE A 362 -13.78 -5.58 10.70
CA PHE A 362 -12.70 -6.56 10.56
C PHE A 362 -12.38 -7.34 11.85
N PHE A 363 -12.21 -6.66 12.99
CA PHE A 363 -11.89 -7.29 14.29
C PHE A 363 -13.13 -7.71 15.10
N THR A 364 -14.33 -7.32 14.65
CA THR A 364 -15.57 -7.50 15.40
C THR A 364 -16.46 -8.58 14.79
N LYS A 365 -17.05 -8.30 13.62
CA LYS A 365 -18.10 -9.15 13.02
C LYS A 365 -17.61 -9.96 11.82
N ASP A 366 -16.56 -9.52 11.13
CA ASP A 366 -16.19 -10.06 9.83
C ASP A 366 -15.58 -11.46 9.92
N HIS A 367 -14.81 -11.76 10.97
CA HIS A 367 -14.06 -13.01 11.08
C HIS A 367 -14.15 -13.64 12.47
N LYS A 368 -14.09 -14.98 12.52
CA LYS A 368 -14.04 -15.77 13.77
C LYS A 368 -12.61 -16.16 14.15
N TYR A 369 -11.73 -16.27 13.16
CA TYR A 369 -10.36 -16.73 13.30
C TYR A 369 -9.42 -15.73 12.63
N TYR A 370 -8.23 -15.56 13.20
CA TYR A 370 -7.20 -14.66 12.71
C TYR A 370 -5.84 -15.33 12.77
N LEU A 371 -4.96 -14.94 11.84
CA LEU A 371 -3.52 -15.12 11.98
C LEU A 371 -2.92 -13.81 12.44
N SER A 372 -2.13 -13.86 13.50
CA SER A 372 -1.32 -12.76 14.02
C SER A 372 0.12 -13.02 13.61
N VAL A 373 0.64 -12.22 12.68
CA VAL A 373 2.05 -12.28 12.26
C VAL A 373 2.82 -11.29 13.13
N VAL A 374 3.61 -11.80 14.06
CA VAL A 374 4.37 -10.99 15.03
C VAL A 374 5.81 -10.93 14.55
N ALA A 375 6.24 -9.74 14.10
CA ALA A 375 7.64 -9.41 13.88
C ALA A 375 8.19 -8.79 15.15
N ALA A 376 9.25 -9.37 15.73
CA ALA A 376 9.88 -8.88 16.96
C ALA A 376 11.36 -8.54 16.70
N SER A 377 11.85 -7.47 17.31
CA SER A 377 13.25 -7.04 17.23
C SER A 377 13.76 -6.49 18.55
N ARG A 378 15.06 -6.67 18.82
CA ARG A 378 15.75 -6.18 20.04
C ARG A 378 16.22 -4.72 19.97
N SER A 379 16.17 -4.06 18.80
CA SER A 379 16.46 -2.64 18.64
C SER A 379 15.46 -1.93 17.75
N LYS A 380 15.39 -0.60 17.86
CA LYS A 380 14.45 0.24 17.11
C LYS A 380 14.81 0.33 15.64
N GLU A 381 16.10 0.47 15.34
CA GLU A 381 16.65 0.52 13.99
C GLU A 381 16.38 -0.79 13.26
N ALA A 382 16.66 -1.92 13.93
CA ALA A 382 16.37 -3.26 13.42
C ALA A 382 14.87 -3.45 13.16
N ASN A 383 14.01 -3.01 14.09
CA ASN A 383 12.55 -3.12 13.95
C ASN A 383 12.03 -2.39 12.72
N SER A 384 12.51 -1.19 12.43
CA SER A 384 12.04 -0.39 11.27
C SER A 384 12.27 -1.14 9.95
N THR A 385 13.50 -1.60 9.72
CA THR A 385 13.84 -2.34 8.49
C THR A 385 13.18 -3.73 8.45
N PHE A 386 13.21 -4.45 9.57
CA PHE A 386 12.65 -5.80 9.66
C PHE A 386 11.13 -5.84 9.51
N SER A 387 10.41 -4.93 10.16
CA SER A 387 8.95 -4.83 10.02
C SER A 387 8.54 -4.51 8.58
N GLY A 388 9.31 -3.67 7.88
CA GLY A 388 9.13 -3.40 6.45
C GLY A 388 9.35 -4.65 5.57
N LEU A 389 10.39 -5.45 5.86
CA LEU A 389 10.59 -6.74 5.20
C LEU A 389 9.38 -7.66 5.42
N VAL A 390 8.96 -7.87 6.66
CA VAL A 390 7.82 -8.74 7.00
C VAL A 390 6.54 -8.24 6.33
N GLN A 391 6.26 -6.93 6.37
CA GLN A 391 5.12 -6.31 5.71
C GLN A 391 5.09 -6.61 4.21
N SER A 392 6.24 -6.51 3.53
CA SER A 392 6.37 -6.81 2.09
C SER A 392 6.01 -8.25 1.74
N LYS A 393 6.08 -9.16 2.73
CA LYS A 393 5.81 -10.59 2.55
C LYS A 393 4.42 -11.04 3.02
N ILE A 394 3.63 -10.20 3.70
CA ILE A 394 2.28 -10.57 4.19
C ILE A 394 1.37 -11.10 3.07
N ARG A 395 1.47 -10.53 1.87
CA ARG A 395 0.72 -11.04 0.72
C ARG A 395 1.09 -12.48 0.33
N HIS A 396 2.32 -12.93 0.59
CA HIS A 396 2.75 -14.28 0.21
C HIS A 396 2.10 -15.37 1.07
N ILE A 397 1.89 -15.13 2.37
CA ILE A 397 1.13 -16.08 3.20
C ILE A 397 -0.34 -16.14 2.76
N VAL A 398 -0.96 -14.99 2.44
CA VAL A 398 -2.34 -14.96 1.90
C VAL A 398 -2.42 -15.71 0.57
N LYS A 399 -1.47 -15.47 -0.33
CA LYS A 399 -1.39 -16.18 -1.61
C LYS A 399 -1.18 -17.68 -1.43
N GLY A 400 -0.32 -18.10 -0.50
CA GLY A 400 -0.11 -19.51 -0.18
C GLY A 400 -1.37 -20.19 0.37
N ILE A 401 -2.21 -19.45 1.09
CA ILE A 401 -3.53 -19.93 1.53
C ILE A 401 -4.50 -20.04 0.37
N ASP A 402 -4.55 -19.03 -0.50
CA ASP A 402 -5.44 -18.99 -1.68
C ASP A 402 -5.10 -20.10 -2.71
N ASP A 403 -3.81 -20.34 -2.95
CA ASP A 403 -3.34 -21.34 -3.91
C ASP A 403 -3.31 -22.76 -3.31
N GLY A 404 -3.32 -22.87 -1.97
CA GLY A 404 -3.21 -24.14 -1.26
C GLY A 404 -4.56 -24.80 -0.96
N GLN A 405 -4.58 -26.12 -0.83
CA GLN A 405 -5.75 -26.88 -0.37
C GLN A 405 -5.91 -26.81 1.17
N THR A 406 -5.94 -25.59 1.70
CA THR A 406 -5.93 -25.32 3.15
C THR A 406 -7.30 -25.52 3.83
N GLY A 407 -8.38 -25.58 3.03
CA GLY A 407 -9.75 -25.60 3.53
C GLY A 407 -10.25 -24.24 4.04
N ILE A 408 -9.48 -23.16 3.84
CA ILE A 408 -9.89 -21.78 4.14
C ILE A 408 -10.60 -21.22 2.91
N ASP A 409 -11.77 -20.62 3.12
CA ASP A 409 -12.52 -19.99 2.03
C ASP A 409 -11.86 -18.65 1.66
N THR A 410 -11.67 -17.75 2.63
CA THR A 410 -11.07 -16.42 2.43
C THR A 410 -10.01 -16.10 3.48
N ALA A 411 -8.87 -15.55 3.03
CA ALA A 411 -7.86 -14.91 3.88
C ALA A 411 -7.78 -13.40 3.58
N ARG A 412 -8.23 -12.58 4.54
CA ARG A 412 -8.28 -11.11 4.40
C ARG A 412 -7.13 -10.46 5.17
N PRO A 413 -6.08 -9.95 4.51
CA PRO A 413 -5.05 -9.17 5.19
C PRO A 413 -5.61 -7.84 5.68
N TYR A 414 -5.33 -7.47 6.92
CA TYR A 414 -5.60 -6.14 7.44
C TYR A 414 -4.56 -5.16 6.91
N ILE A 415 -5.01 -3.95 6.55
CA ILE A 415 -4.15 -2.95 5.88
C ILE A 415 -3.30 -2.10 6.83
N LYS A 416 -3.43 -2.30 8.14
CA LYS A 416 -2.62 -1.64 9.16
C LYS A 416 -1.92 -2.68 10.03
N TYR A 417 -0.88 -2.25 10.71
CA TYR A 417 -0.17 -3.02 11.71
C TYR A 417 -0.23 -2.32 13.07
N PHE A 418 0.12 -3.07 14.12
CA PHE A 418 0.13 -2.59 15.49
C PHE A 418 1.56 -2.64 16.01
N GLU A 419 2.13 -1.47 16.28
CA GLU A 419 3.43 -1.34 16.93
C GLU A 419 3.24 -1.39 18.44
N ARG A 420 4.05 -2.22 19.11
CA ARG A 420 4.02 -2.38 20.57
C ARG A 420 5.44 -2.50 21.10
N TYR A 421 5.62 -2.03 22.33
CA TYR A 421 6.89 -2.05 23.05
C TYR A 421 6.74 -2.90 24.29
N HIS A 422 7.73 -3.74 24.57
CA HIS A 422 7.71 -4.65 25.71
C HIS A 422 8.97 -4.49 26.53
N ARG A 423 8.84 -4.51 27.86
CA ARG A 423 9.97 -4.57 28.78
C ARG A 423 10.02 -5.98 29.37
N CYS A 424 10.92 -6.81 28.88
CA CYS A 424 11.00 -8.21 29.29
C CYS A 424 12.44 -8.66 29.54
N LYS A 425 12.59 -9.72 30.32
CA LYS A 425 13.86 -10.45 30.49
C LYS A 425 14.12 -11.35 29.28
N ASP A 426 15.35 -11.86 29.14
CA ASP A 426 15.73 -12.73 28.01
C ASP A 426 14.89 -14.03 27.94
N ASP A 427 14.54 -14.61 29.09
CA ASP A 427 13.71 -15.82 29.18
C ASP A 427 12.24 -15.57 28.77
N GLN A 428 11.79 -14.32 28.80
CA GLN A 428 10.45 -13.88 28.43
C GLN A 428 10.31 -13.49 26.95
N PHE A 429 11.44 -13.36 26.22
CA PHE A 429 11.44 -13.00 24.80
C PHE A 429 10.56 -13.94 23.97
N HIS A 430 10.60 -15.25 24.25
CA HIS A 430 9.79 -16.23 23.55
C HIS A 430 8.28 -15.94 23.66
N GLU A 431 7.78 -15.55 24.83
CA GLU A 431 6.37 -15.24 25.04
C GLU A 431 5.92 -14.01 24.24
N VAL A 432 6.76 -12.97 24.20
CA VAL A 432 6.53 -11.77 23.39
C VAL A 432 6.47 -12.12 21.89
N THR A 433 7.38 -12.98 21.41
CA THR A 433 7.33 -13.43 20.00
C THR A 433 6.08 -14.25 19.67
N GLN A 434 5.46 -14.89 20.66
CA GLN A 434 4.19 -15.61 20.52
C GLN A 434 2.96 -14.69 20.69
N GLY A 435 3.17 -13.38 20.78
CA GLY A 435 2.10 -12.37 20.86
C GLY A 435 1.58 -12.11 22.27
N SER A 436 2.30 -12.51 23.32
CA SER A 436 1.96 -12.09 24.69
C SER A 436 2.05 -10.57 24.82
N LEU A 437 1.08 -9.98 25.53
CA LEU A 437 1.04 -8.54 25.83
C LEU A 437 1.29 -8.26 27.31
N ASP A 438 1.62 -9.28 28.11
CA ASP A 438 1.79 -9.14 29.56
C ASP A 438 2.97 -8.22 29.94
N TYR A 439 3.89 -7.99 28.99
CA TYR A 439 5.09 -7.17 29.16
C TYR A 439 5.01 -5.82 28.45
N MET A 440 3.84 -5.48 27.89
CA MET A 440 3.67 -4.27 27.09
C MET A 440 3.80 -3.02 27.95
N ILE A 441 4.59 -2.06 27.47
CA ILE A 441 4.76 -0.75 28.09
C ILE A 441 4.25 0.35 27.14
N PRO A 442 3.80 1.51 27.67
CA PRO A 442 3.50 2.68 26.87
C PRO A 442 4.73 3.19 26.10
N ALA A 443 4.53 3.77 24.92
CA ALA A 443 5.59 4.38 24.12
C ALA A 443 6.39 5.46 24.90
N SER A 444 5.74 6.17 25.83
CA SER A 444 6.37 7.18 26.70
C SER A 444 7.35 6.60 27.71
N GLU A 445 7.32 5.29 27.96
CA GLU A 445 8.23 4.59 28.86
C GLU A 445 9.40 3.91 28.13
N VAL A 446 9.46 4.02 26.80
CA VAL A 446 10.59 3.53 26.01
C VAL A 446 11.78 4.46 26.26
N PRO A 447 12.92 3.95 26.77
CA PRO A 447 14.11 4.76 27.00
C PRO A 447 14.61 5.40 25.69
N ALA A 448 15.23 6.58 25.79
CA ALA A 448 15.86 7.22 24.63
C ALA A 448 17.01 6.33 24.09
N GLU A 449 17.22 6.35 22.77
CA GLU A 449 18.31 5.60 22.11
C GLU A 449 19.66 5.84 22.82
N GLY A 450 20.36 4.76 23.17
CA GLY A 450 21.66 4.83 23.85
C GLY A 450 21.62 4.97 25.38
N THR A 451 20.44 4.96 26.02
CA THR A 451 20.36 4.85 27.49
C THR A 451 20.48 3.40 27.94
N GLU A 452 21.43 3.12 28.85
CA GLU A 452 21.56 1.81 29.47
C GLU A 452 20.30 1.47 30.28
N PRO A 453 19.84 0.21 30.26
CA PRO A 453 18.66 -0.19 31.03
C PRO A 453 18.90 0.09 32.53
N ALA A 454 18.04 0.90 33.12
CA ALA A 454 18.11 1.27 34.54
C ALA A 454 18.02 0.06 35.51
N ASN A 455 17.58 -1.11 35.00
CA ASN A 455 17.55 -2.40 35.70
C ASN A 455 18.29 -3.44 34.85
N GLY A 456 19.41 -3.95 35.37
CA GLY A 456 20.42 -4.73 34.63
C GLY A 456 20.03 -6.08 34.01
N ASP A 457 18.75 -6.45 33.94
CA ASP A 457 18.28 -7.76 33.40
C ASP A 457 17.13 -7.64 32.37
N THR A 458 16.63 -6.43 32.08
CA THR A 458 15.47 -6.25 31.18
C THR A 458 15.84 -5.51 29.90
N HIS A 459 15.29 -5.97 28.78
CA HIS A 459 15.48 -5.39 27.47
C HIS A 459 14.15 -4.87 26.90
N ILE A 460 14.25 -3.88 26.01
CA ILE A 460 13.11 -3.41 25.24
C ILE A 460 13.00 -4.24 23.97
N ILE A 461 11.84 -4.85 23.78
CA ILE A 461 11.50 -5.59 22.57
C ILE A 461 10.45 -4.79 21.81
N TYR A 462 10.75 -4.56 20.54
CA TYR A 462 9.87 -3.89 19.60
C TYR A 462 9.10 -4.97 18.85
N THR A 463 7.78 -4.85 18.78
CA THR A 463 6.95 -5.77 18.00
C THR A 463 6.05 -5.03 17.03
N THR A 464 5.99 -5.52 15.81
CA THR A 464 5.05 -5.08 14.77
C THR A 464 4.14 -6.26 14.42
N THR A 465 2.85 -6.13 14.71
CA THR A 465 1.88 -7.21 14.50
C THR A 465 0.95 -6.93 13.34
N PHE A 466 0.89 -7.87 12.38
CA PHE A 466 -0.04 -7.87 11.26
C PHE A 466 -1.15 -8.88 11.50
N TYR A 467 -2.36 -8.62 10.99
CA TYR A 467 -3.50 -9.51 11.15
C TYR A 467 -4.05 -9.97 9.79
N ILE A 468 -4.43 -11.24 9.71
CA ILE A 468 -5.14 -11.83 8.58
C ILE A 468 -6.42 -12.48 9.11
N GLY A 469 -7.58 -11.99 8.70
CA GLY A 469 -8.88 -12.56 9.06
C GLY A 469 -9.17 -13.78 8.19
N LEU A 470 -9.60 -14.88 8.80
CA LEU A 470 -9.91 -16.12 8.11
C LEU A 470 -11.41 -16.40 8.14
N THR A 471 -11.95 -16.72 6.97
CA THR A 471 -13.31 -17.21 6.79
C THR A 471 -13.23 -18.66 6.35
N LEU A 472 -13.94 -19.53 7.07
CA LEU A 472 -14.02 -20.96 6.76
C LEU A 472 -15.30 -21.26 5.97
N PRO A 473 -15.29 -22.27 5.08
CA PRO A 473 -16.52 -22.78 4.47
C PRO A 473 -17.56 -23.20 5.52
N PRO A 474 -18.87 -23.10 5.24
CA PRO A 474 -19.93 -23.54 6.15
C PRO A 474 -19.79 -24.99 6.63
N ASP A 475 -19.30 -25.87 5.75
CA ASP A 475 -19.15 -27.32 5.99
C ASP A 475 -17.72 -27.73 6.36
N ALA A 476 -16.87 -26.79 6.77
CA ALA A 476 -15.46 -27.07 7.05
C ALA A 476 -15.28 -28.12 8.16
N THR A 477 -14.48 -29.16 7.86
CA THR A 477 -13.99 -30.11 8.86
C THR A 477 -12.96 -29.43 9.77
N LYS A 478 -12.76 -29.96 10.99
CA LYS A 478 -11.93 -29.32 12.03
C LYS A 478 -10.41 -29.28 11.73
N SER A 479 -9.95 -29.85 10.61
CA SER A 479 -8.53 -29.93 10.28
C SER A 479 -8.23 -28.97 9.14
N LEU A 480 -7.65 -27.83 9.49
CA LEU A 480 -7.14 -26.83 8.56
C LEU A 480 -5.63 -26.85 8.70
N ASP A 481 -4.91 -27.22 7.64
CA ASP A 481 -3.45 -27.20 7.64
C ASP A 481 -2.93 -26.03 6.81
N ILE A 482 -2.32 -25.07 7.50
CA ILE A 482 -1.63 -23.93 6.91
C ILE A 482 -0.11 -23.98 7.15
N SER A 483 0.42 -25.13 7.61
CA SER A 483 1.83 -25.29 7.96
C SER A 483 2.74 -25.00 6.77
N TYR A 484 2.37 -25.45 5.57
CA TYR A 484 3.16 -25.21 4.36
C TYR A 484 3.21 -23.72 3.97
N PRO A 485 2.07 -23.01 3.79
CA PRO A 485 2.08 -21.56 3.56
C PRO A 485 2.84 -20.76 4.62
N VAL A 486 2.69 -21.13 5.91
CA VAL A 486 3.40 -20.47 7.02
C VAL A 486 4.90 -20.72 6.95
N SER A 487 5.33 -21.95 6.66
CA SER A 487 6.74 -22.32 6.53
C SER A 487 7.39 -21.57 5.36
N GLN A 488 6.75 -21.57 4.19
CA GLN A 488 7.25 -20.85 3.01
C GLN A 488 7.35 -19.33 3.27
N PHE A 489 6.35 -18.76 3.94
CA PHE A 489 6.39 -17.37 4.35
C PHE A 489 7.57 -17.06 5.28
N ARG A 490 7.84 -17.93 6.26
CA ARG A 490 9.01 -17.80 7.15
C ARG A 490 10.31 -17.85 6.35
N SER A 491 10.47 -18.78 5.41
CA SER A 491 11.66 -18.86 4.55
C SER A 491 11.93 -17.56 3.77
N TYR A 492 10.89 -16.92 3.20
CA TYR A 492 11.07 -15.63 2.51
C TYR A 492 11.62 -14.50 3.37
N ILE A 493 11.53 -14.64 4.70
CA ILE A 493 12.05 -13.67 5.66
C ILE A 493 13.41 -14.12 6.15
N THR A 494 13.56 -15.37 6.56
CA THR A 494 14.81 -15.90 7.14
C THR A 494 15.94 -16.03 6.13
N ASP A 495 15.61 -16.15 4.83
CA ASP A 495 16.61 -16.23 3.76
C ASP A 495 17.08 -14.83 3.29
N SER A 496 16.55 -13.76 3.87
CA SER A 496 16.95 -12.38 3.53
C SER A 496 18.20 -11.97 4.31
N ASP A 497 19.12 -11.27 3.63
CA ASP A 497 20.32 -10.68 4.28
C ASP A 497 19.98 -9.63 5.36
N LEU A 498 18.74 -9.12 5.37
CA LEU A 498 18.24 -8.19 6.37
C LEU A 498 17.79 -8.87 7.67
N TYR A 499 17.74 -10.20 7.71
CA TYR A 499 17.31 -10.97 8.87
C TYR A 499 18.50 -11.45 9.70
N ASP A 500 18.46 -11.15 11.00
CA ASP A 500 19.41 -11.64 12.00
C ASP A 500 18.67 -12.46 13.06
N ASP A 501 18.94 -13.76 13.14
CA ASP A 501 18.25 -14.70 14.03
C ASP A 501 18.54 -14.45 15.52
N LYS A 502 19.59 -13.69 15.85
CA LYS A 502 19.93 -13.32 17.23
C LYS A 502 19.10 -12.17 17.74
N THR A 503 18.72 -11.25 16.85
CA THR A 503 18.08 -9.98 17.22
C THR A 503 16.64 -9.86 16.73
N MET A 504 16.23 -10.70 15.78
CA MET A 504 14.93 -10.66 15.13
C MET A 504 14.19 -12.00 15.22
N SER A 505 12.86 -11.95 15.22
CA SER A 505 12.02 -13.14 15.16
C SER A 505 10.72 -12.84 14.43
N VAL A 506 10.25 -13.79 13.61
CA VAL A 506 8.90 -13.75 13.04
C VAL A 506 8.12 -15.00 13.42
N LYS A 507 6.92 -14.81 13.97
CA LYS A 507 6.00 -15.90 14.30
C LYS A 507 4.62 -15.64 13.72
N VAL A 508 3.92 -16.73 13.41
CA VAL A 508 2.52 -16.70 12.96
C VAL A 508 1.72 -17.44 14.02
N VAL A 509 0.84 -16.72 14.68
CA VAL A 509 0.05 -17.18 15.84
C VAL A 509 -1.41 -17.21 15.44
N HIS A 510 -2.12 -18.27 15.79
CA HIS A 510 -3.55 -18.36 15.53
C HIS A 510 -4.35 -17.80 16.71
N THR A 511 -5.26 -16.86 16.41
CA THR A 511 -6.06 -16.14 17.41
C THR A 511 -7.54 -16.20 17.05
N ARG A 512 -8.39 -16.60 18.00
CA ARG A 512 -9.85 -16.48 17.85
C ARG A 512 -10.29 -15.04 18.10
N ASN A 513 -11.40 -14.61 17.49
CA ASN A 513 -11.96 -13.28 17.70
C ASN A 513 -12.18 -12.90 19.18
N THR A 514 -12.53 -13.87 20.03
CA THR A 514 -12.72 -13.65 21.48
C THR A 514 -11.42 -13.48 22.28
N ALA A 515 -10.27 -13.77 21.67
CA ALA A 515 -8.94 -13.71 22.27
C ALA A 515 -8.06 -12.62 21.64
N LEU A 516 -8.60 -11.82 20.72
CA LEU A 516 -7.90 -10.67 20.18
C LEU A 516 -7.53 -9.68 21.30
N PRO A 517 -6.35 -9.05 21.25
CA PRO A 517 -5.98 -7.95 22.14
C PRO A 517 -7.00 -6.81 22.20
N ASP A 518 -7.04 -6.03 23.28
CA ASP A 518 -7.99 -4.90 23.38
C ASP A 518 -7.60 -3.71 22.50
N ASP A 519 -6.33 -3.54 22.19
CA ASP A 519 -5.80 -2.43 21.40
C ASP A 519 -6.18 -2.50 19.91
N VAL A 520 -6.70 -3.63 19.42
CA VAL A 520 -7.19 -3.73 18.02
C VAL A 520 -8.59 -3.16 17.82
N PHE A 521 -9.30 -2.84 18.90
CA PHE A 521 -10.66 -2.31 18.86
C PHE A 521 -10.65 -0.78 18.97
N GLU A 522 -11.36 -0.12 18.06
CA GLU A 522 -11.52 1.34 18.14
C GLU A 522 -12.49 1.75 19.26
N LYS A 523 -12.44 3.03 19.65
CA LYS A 523 -13.34 3.57 20.69
C LYS A 523 -14.80 3.30 20.33
N GLY A 524 -15.48 2.52 21.16
CA GLY A 524 -16.88 2.12 20.98
C GLY A 524 -17.07 0.73 20.37
N GLU A 525 -16.02 0.11 19.84
CA GLU A 525 -16.03 -1.30 19.46
C GLU A 525 -15.83 -2.18 20.70
N THR A 526 -16.46 -3.36 20.71
CA THR A 526 -16.33 -4.32 21.80
C THR A 526 -15.85 -5.66 21.27
N ARG A 527 -14.89 -6.26 21.98
CA ARG A 527 -14.43 -7.61 21.70
C ARG A 527 -15.60 -8.60 21.67
N PRO A 528 -15.70 -9.46 20.62
CA PRO A 528 -16.72 -10.51 20.57
C PRO A 528 -16.66 -11.43 21.79
N LYS A 529 -17.83 -11.75 22.36
CA LYS A 529 -17.95 -12.68 23.50
C LYS A 529 -18.29 -14.08 23.01
N LYS A 530 -17.83 -15.10 23.76
CA LYS A 530 -18.26 -16.49 23.51
C LYS A 530 -19.77 -16.58 23.75
N PRO A 531 -20.55 -17.26 22.89
CA PRO A 531 -21.96 -17.51 23.17
C PRO A 531 -22.07 -18.29 24.49
N SER A 532 -22.86 -17.79 25.45
CA SER A 532 -23.07 -18.48 26.72
C SER A 532 -23.83 -19.77 26.44
N LYS A 533 -23.17 -20.93 26.60
CA LYS A 533 -23.89 -22.19 26.67
C LYS A 533 -24.66 -22.20 27.99
N ASP A 534 -25.98 -22.34 27.93
CA ASP A 534 -26.78 -22.64 29.11
C ASP A 534 -26.18 -23.85 29.83
N LYS A 535 -25.91 -23.66 31.13
CA LYS A 535 -25.21 -24.63 31.99
C LYS A 535 -26.06 -25.90 32.13
N LYS A 536 -25.83 -26.92 31.31
CA LYS A 536 -25.97 -28.31 31.77
C LYS A 536 -24.73 -28.65 32.60
N LYS A 537 -24.91 -28.73 33.92
CA LYS A 537 -23.93 -29.25 34.88
C LYS A 537 -23.43 -30.62 34.41
N LYS A 538 -22.13 -30.73 34.14
CA LYS A 538 -21.37 -31.96 34.34
C LYS A 538 -20.03 -31.59 34.97
N ASP A 539 -19.85 -32.06 36.19
CA ASP A 539 -18.60 -32.00 36.93
C ASP A 539 -17.51 -32.81 36.22
N ALA A 540 -16.39 -32.16 35.93
CA ALA A 540 -15.09 -32.79 35.84
C ALA A 540 -14.02 -31.69 35.94
N LYS A 541 -13.22 -31.73 37.01
CA LYS A 541 -11.98 -30.97 37.13
C LYS A 541 -11.06 -31.37 35.97
N SER A 542 -10.72 -30.44 35.08
CA SER A 542 -9.57 -30.59 34.19
C SER A 542 -8.71 -29.33 34.24
N ALA A 543 -7.40 -29.58 34.30
CA ALA A 543 -6.34 -28.59 34.43
C ALA A 543 -6.39 -27.55 33.29
N LYS A 544 -6.04 -26.30 33.61
CA LYS A 544 -5.80 -25.22 32.63
C LYS A 544 -4.72 -25.70 31.63
N ARG A 545 -5.13 -26.05 30.41
CA ARG A 545 -4.22 -26.27 29.26
C ARG A 545 -3.88 -24.93 28.63
N HIS A 546 -2.59 -24.72 28.33
CA HIS A 546 -2.09 -23.59 27.54
C HIS A 546 -2.69 -23.61 26.13
N PHE A 547 -3.07 -22.42 25.64
CA PHE A 547 -3.92 -22.22 24.47
C PHE A 547 -3.09 -22.16 23.17
N ALA A 548 -2.47 -23.28 22.79
CA ALA A 548 -1.97 -23.53 21.43
C ALA A 548 -2.79 -24.59 20.69
N ASP A 549 -3.67 -25.30 21.40
CA ASP A 549 -4.22 -26.59 20.99
C ASP A 549 -5.70 -26.49 20.54
N THR A 550 -6.01 -25.57 19.63
CA THR A 550 -7.30 -25.58 18.92
C THR A 550 -7.15 -25.44 17.41
N GLY A 551 -6.97 -26.58 16.72
CA GLY A 551 -7.59 -26.91 15.42
C GLY A 551 -7.11 -26.13 14.18
N LEU A 552 -5.90 -25.62 14.20
CA LEU A 552 -5.15 -25.06 13.06
C LEU A 552 -3.67 -25.29 13.41
N ASP A 553 -3.25 -26.56 13.44
CA ASP A 553 -1.91 -26.91 13.90
C ASP A 553 -0.88 -26.47 12.85
N VAL A 554 -0.09 -25.44 13.16
CA VAL A 554 1.19 -25.21 12.48
C VAL A 554 2.17 -26.18 13.10
N ARG A 555 2.43 -27.32 12.44
CA ARG A 555 3.45 -28.25 12.92
C ARG A 555 4.83 -27.64 12.66
N ASP A 556 5.54 -27.26 13.72
CA ASP A 556 6.95 -26.89 13.62
C ASP A 556 7.76 -28.12 13.20
N SER A 557 8.36 -28.07 12.00
CA SER A 557 9.22 -29.13 11.49
C SER A 557 10.64 -28.97 12.02
N HIS A 558 10.98 -29.65 13.12
CA HIS A 558 12.37 -29.91 13.48
C HIS A 558 12.62 -31.35 13.95
N LEU A 559 13.65 -31.95 13.32
CA LEU A 559 14.43 -33.13 13.72
C LEU A 559 13.80 -34.53 13.49
N LEU A 560 13.92 -35.04 12.26
CA LEU A 560 14.05 -36.48 12.03
C LEU A 560 15.49 -36.90 12.33
N LYS A 561 15.73 -37.40 13.55
CA LYS A 561 16.94 -38.17 13.88
C LYS A 561 16.98 -39.42 13.00
N SER A 562 18.11 -39.66 12.35
CA SER A 562 18.35 -40.87 11.57
C SER A 562 18.29 -42.11 12.45
N SER A 563 17.36 -43.00 12.14
CA SER A 563 17.35 -44.37 12.65
C SER A 563 18.38 -45.17 11.84
N ARG A 564 19.53 -45.47 12.45
CA ARG A 564 20.49 -46.47 11.95
C ARG A 564 19.76 -47.79 11.64
N ARG A 565 19.81 -48.23 10.39
CA ARG A 565 19.55 -49.64 10.01
C ARG A 565 20.89 -50.34 9.85
N SER A 566 21.07 -51.43 10.59
CA SER A 566 22.13 -52.42 10.38
C SER A 566 21.86 -53.22 9.10
N PRO A 567 22.90 -53.78 8.44
CA PRO A 567 22.78 -54.37 7.10
C PRO A 567 22.31 -55.83 7.14
N ALA A 568 21.52 -56.23 6.13
CA ALA A 568 21.18 -57.63 5.83
C ALA A 568 22.19 -58.23 4.83
N PRO A 569 22.43 -59.55 4.85
CA PRO A 569 23.50 -60.18 4.07
C PRO A 569 23.11 -60.45 2.62
N GLU A 570 24.13 -60.40 1.76
CA GLU A 570 24.08 -60.77 0.35
C GLU A 570 23.80 -62.26 0.14
N SER A 571 22.94 -62.58 -0.83
CA SER A 571 22.92 -63.89 -1.48
C SER A 571 22.83 -63.70 -2.99
N ASN A 572 23.95 -63.99 -3.66
CA ASN A 572 24.08 -64.22 -5.10
C ASN A 572 22.99 -65.15 -5.62
N LEU A 573 22.51 -64.90 -6.84
CA LEU A 573 22.35 -65.95 -7.85
C LEU A 573 22.16 -65.36 -9.25
N THR A 574 22.97 -65.92 -10.14
CA THR A 574 23.21 -65.73 -11.57
C THR A 574 22.00 -65.98 -12.48
N LEU A 575 21.98 -65.25 -13.60
CA LEU A 575 21.18 -65.50 -14.81
C LEU A 575 21.44 -66.90 -15.40
N PRO A 576 20.51 -67.45 -16.20
CA PRO A 576 20.80 -67.44 -17.65
C PRO A 576 19.59 -67.30 -18.61
N CYS A 577 19.97 -66.87 -19.83
CA CYS A 577 19.30 -66.79 -21.13
C CYS A 577 18.23 -65.72 -21.37
#